data_AF-A0A6G8BYE0-F1
#
_entry.id   AF-A0A6G8BYE0-F1
#
_cell.length_a   1.000
_cell.length_b   1.000
_cell.length_c   1.000
_cell.angle_alpha   90.00
_cell.angle_beta   90.00
_cell.angle_gamma   90.00
#
_symmetry.space_group_name_H-M   'P 1'
#
loop_
_entity.id
_entity.type
_entity.pdbx_description
1 polymer ?
#
loop_
_entity_poly.entity_id
_entity_poly.type
_entity_poly.pdbx_seq_one_letter_code
_entity_poly.pdbx_strand_id
1 'polypeptide(L)'
;MNENSAARGGLLDDQNSNAIRMNAQSEVATCALPEAVNNPLPKLAKSDTVALWHAVGWMELCLRHPPKDGENVEAYQTEKECLRIAKQALRKVNKIKKEPA
;
A
#
# COMPACT_ATOMS: atom_id res chain seq x y z
N MET A 1 -61.90 12.00 45.39
CA MET A 1 -62.36 11.26 44.21
C MET A 1 -61.12 10.73 43.51
N ASN A 2 -61.13 9.41 43.34
CA ASN A 2 -60.17 8.60 42.61
C ASN A 2 -60.17 8.99 41.12
N GLU A 3 -59.02 8.88 40.43
CA GLU A 3 -58.91 8.06 39.21
C GLU A 3 -57.48 8.08 38.62
N ASN A 4 -57.03 6.87 38.34
CA ASN A 4 -55.75 6.48 37.76
C ASN A 4 -55.63 6.88 36.28
N SER A 5 -54.40 7.19 35.85
CA SER A 5 -53.88 6.89 34.51
C SER A 5 -52.36 6.81 34.65
N ALA A 6 -51.79 5.63 34.88
CA ALA A 6 -51.45 4.62 33.89
C ALA A 6 -50.46 5.12 32.82
N ALA A 7 -49.25 4.55 32.94
CA ALA A 7 -48.48 3.93 31.85
C ALA A 7 -47.20 4.65 31.38
N ARG A 8 -46.15 3.82 31.37
CA ARG A 8 -45.01 3.71 30.42
C ARG A 8 -43.63 4.12 30.95
N GLY A 9 -42.73 3.15 30.84
CA GLY A 9 -41.30 3.21 31.11
C GLY A 9 -40.93 2.24 32.23
N GLY A 10 -41.04 0.91 32.04
CA GLY A 10 -40.11 0.17 31.18
C GLY A 10 -38.73 0.22 31.82
N LEU A 11 -38.49 -0.51 32.92
CA LEU A 11 -37.80 -1.80 32.88
C LEU A 11 -37.03 -1.98 31.57
N LEU A 12 -35.83 -1.41 31.54
CA LEU A 12 -34.78 -1.80 30.60
C LEU A 12 -33.57 -2.14 31.46
N ASP A 13 -33.63 -3.37 31.94
CA ASP A 13 -32.55 -4.35 31.97
C ASP A 13 -31.12 -3.79 32.00
N ASP A 14 -30.46 -3.97 33.14
CA ASP A 14 -29.02 -3.85 33.38
C ASP A 14 -28.14 -4.79 32.51
N GLN A 15 -28.66 -5.29 31.38
CA GLN A 15 -27.95 -6.17 30.45
C GLN A 15 -27.16 -5.44 29.37
N ASN A 16 -27.28 -4.11 29.24
CA ASN A 16 -26.57 -3.37 28.19
C ASN A 16 -25.19 -2.80 28.60
N SER A 17 -24.77 -2.95 29.86
CA SER A 17 -23.46 -2.43 30.30
C SER A 17 -22.30 -3.40 30.02
N ASN A 18 -22.59 -4.66 29.67
CA ASN A 18 -21.56 -5.66 29.33
C ASN A 18 -21.35 -5.84 27.81
N ALA A 19 -22.23 -5.29 26.96
CA ALA A 19 -22.11 -5.40 25.51
C ALA A 19 -21.05 -4.46 24.90
N ILE A 20 -20.61 -3.42 25.64
CA ILE A 20 -19.67 -2.41 25.12
C ILE A 20 -18.20 -2.74 25.46
N ARG A 21 -17.92 -3.73 26.33
CA ARG A 21 -16.54 -4.04 26.77
C ARG A 21 -15.85 -5.23 26.09
N MET A 22 -16.47 -5.89 25.13
CA MET A 22 -15.89 -7.08 24.48
C MET A 22 -15.85 -7.03 22.95
N ASN A 23 -15.72 -5.84 22.35
CA ASN A 23 -15.36 -5.74 20.93
C ASN A 23 -14.21 -4.76 20.64
N ALA A 24 -13.40 -4.44 21.65
CA ALA A 24 -12.16 -3.67 21.52
C ALA A 24 -10.91 -4.58 21.46
N GLN A 25 -11.09 -5.86 21.17
CA GLN A 25 -10.04 -6.70 20.60
C GLN A 25 -10.29 -6.78 19.10
N SER A 26 -10.27 -5.61 18.45
CA SER A 26 -10.02 -5.52 17.01
C SER A 26 -8.63 -6.07 16.80
N GLU A 27 -8.59 -7.37 16.53
CA GLU A 27 -7.59 -8.12 15.80
C GLU A 27 -6.38 -7.24 15.45
N VAL A 28 -5.38 -7.24 16.33
CA VAL A 28 -4.02 -7.28 15.81
C VAL A 28 -3.97 -8.56 14.99
N ALA A 29 -4.35 -8.45 13.72
CA ALA A 29 -3.82 -9.30 12.68
C ALA A 29 -2.31 -9.03 12.72
N THR A 30 -1.64 -9.65 13.69
CA THR A 30 -0.38 -10.30 13.41
C THR A 30 -0.71 -11.20 12.25
N CYS A 31 -0.59 -10.65 11.03
CA CYS A 31 -0.36 -11.46 9.85
C CYS A 31 0.84 -12.29 10.27
N ALA A 32 0.57 -13.50 10.76
CA ALA A 32 1.54 -14.55 10.83
C ALA A 32 2.12 -14.56 9.43
N LEU A 33 3.30 -13.97 9.29
CA LEU A 33 4.08 -14.14 8.08
C LEU A 33 4.12 -15.64 7.91
N PRO A 34 3.50 -16.21 6.86
CA PRO A 34 3.78 -17.60 6.56
C PRO A 34 5.29 -17.66 6.52
N GLU A 35 5.87 -18.53 7.36
CA GLU A 35 7.30 -18.76 7.43
C GLU A 35 7.81 -18.66 6.01
N ALA A 36 8.76 -17.75 5.78
CA ALA A 36 9.34 -17.53 4.47
C ALA A 36 10.00 -18.84 4.05
N VAL A 37 9.18 -19.74 3.51
CA VAL A 37 9.56 -20.92 2.77
C VAL A 37 10.60 -20.39 1.82
N ASN A 38 11.77 -21.04 1.86
CA ASN A 38 12.92 -20.85 1.00
C ASN A 38 12.52 -20.97 -0.49
N ASN A 39 11.64 -20.09 -0.95
CA ASN A 39 11.29 -19.88 -2.32
C ASN A 39 12.38 -18.93 -2.81
N PRO A 40 13.33 -19.42 -3.63
CA PRO A 40 14.26 -18.51 -4.26
C PRO A 40 13.43 -17.45 -4.97
N LEU A 41 13.65 -16.18 -4.61
CA LEU A 41 13.03 -15.05 -5.29
C LEU A 41 13.15 -15.30 -6.80
N PRO A 42 12.04 -15.17 -7.56
CA PRO A 42 12.07 -15.49 -8.98
C PRO A 42 13.20 -14.70 -9.65
N LYS A 43 14.13 -15.42 -10.27
CA LYS A 43 15.25 -14.81 -10.98
C LYS A 43 14.67 -14.02 -12.15
N LEU A 44 14.94 -12.71 -12.17
CA LEU A 44 14.48 -11.83 -13.24
C LEU A 44 15.01 -12.34 -14.59
N ALA A 45 14.11 -12.66 -15.52
CA ALA A 45 14.51 -13.14 -16.82
C ALA A 45 15.21 -12.02 -17.63
N LYS A 46 15.98 -12.42 -18.66
CA LYS A 46 16.61 -11.45 -19.56
C LYS A 46 15.55 -10.60 -20.28
N SER A 47 14.45 -11.21 -20.72
CA SER A 47 13.29 -10.54 -21.32
C SER A 47 12.73 -9.45 -20.40
N ASP A 48 12.53 -9.78 -19.12
CA ASP A 48 11.95 -8.85 -18.14
C ASP A 48 12.89 -7.67 -17.91
N THR A 49 14.21 -7.93 -17.86
CA THR A 49 15.22 -6.86 -17.75
C THR A 49 15.15 -5.91 -18.96
N VAL A 50 14.97 -6.44 -20.17
CA VAL A 50 14.87 -5.64 -21.40
C VAL A 50 13.56 -4.84 -21.41
N ALA A 51 12.44 -5.46 -21.04
CA ALA A 51 11.16 -4.77 -20.93
C ALA A 51 11.23 -3.59 -19.93
N LEU A 52 11.88 -3.80 -18.77
CA LEU A 52 12.10 -2.74 -17.79
C LEU A 52 12.99 -1.61 -18.33
N TRP A 53 14.02 -1.91 -19.13
CA TRP A 53 14.82 -0.89 -19.81
C TRP A 53 13.98 -0.03 -20.75
N HIS A 54 13.11 -0.65 -21.55
CA HIS A 54 12.21 0.09 -22.43
C HIS A 54 11.21 0.95 -21.64
N ALA A 55 10.58 0.41 -20.60
CA ALA A 55 9.64 1.15 -19.76
C ALA A 55 10.29 2.40 -19.14
N VAL A 56 11.51 2.26 -18.60
CA VAL A 56 12.27 3.39 -18.05
C VAL A 56 12.65 4.41 -19.14
N GLY A 57 13.01 3.94 -20.34
CA GLY A 57 13.27 4.81 -21.49
C GLY A 57 12.04 5.60 -21.94
N TRP A 58 10.86 4.98 -21.94
CA TRP A 58 9.59 5.65 -22.22
C TRP A 58 9.26 6.72 -21.18
N MET A 59 9.43 6.41 -19.89
CA MET A 59 9.20 7.37 -18.81
C MET A 59 10.13 8.58 -18.92
N GLU A 60 11.39 8.38 -19.31
CA GLU A 60 12.32 9.49 -19.60
C GLU A 60 11.85 10.36 -20.77
N LEU A 61 11.25 9.77 -21.80
CA LEU A 61 10.70 10.54 -22.93
C LEU A 61 9.51 11.38 -22.48
N CYS A 62 8.61 10.84 -21.67
CA CYS A 62 7.47 11.57 -21.12
C CYS A 62 7.91 12.76 -20.27
N LEU A 63 8.94 12.58 -19.44
CA LEU A 63 9.44 13.60 -18.50
C LEU A 63 10.39 14.62 -19.12
N ARG A 64 10.69 14.52 -20.42
CA ARG A 64 11.59 15.44 -21.12
C ARG A 64 11.09 16.87 -21.11
N HIS A 65 9.77 17.06 -21.17
CA HIS A 65 9.16 18.37 -21.20
C HIS A 65 8.77 18.75 -19.76
N PRO A 66 9.17 19.93 -19.29
CA PRO A 66 8.71 20.42 -18.00
C PRO A 66 7.20 20.66 -18.02
N PRO A 67 6.56 20.64 -16.85
CA PRO A 67 5.13 20.90 -16.74
C PRO A 67 4.82 22.29 -17.29
N LYS A 68 3.72 22.39 -18.03
CA LYS A 68 3.20 23.67 -18.54
C LYS A 68 2.51 24.46 -17.44
N ASP A 69 2.25 25.73 -17.69
CA ASP A 69 1.51 26.59 -16.76
C ASP A 69 0.15 25.96 -16.41
N GLY A 70 -0.10 25.75 -15.11
CA GLY A 70 -1.30 25.10 -14.60
C GLY A 70 -1.19 23.58 -14.40
N GLU A 71 -0.08 22.94 -14.81
CA GLU A 71 0.19 21.54 -14.51
C GLU A 71 0.82 21.36 -13.12
N ASN A 72 0.61 20.19 -12.51
CA ASN A 72 1.08 19.91 -11.17
C ASN A 72 2.61 19.67 -11.14
N VAL A 73 3.35 20.69 -10.71
CA VAL A 73 4.81 20.66 -10.62
C VAL A 73 5.31 19.62 -9.62
N GLU A 74 4.62 19.41 -8.49
CA GLU A 74 5.03 18.42 -7.49
C GLU A 74 4.94 16.99 -8.05
N ALA A 75 3.84 16.67 -8.74
CA ALA A 75 3.67 15.37 -9.39
C ALA A 75 4.80 15.10 -10.40
N TYR A 76 5.16 16.10 -11.20
CA TYR A 76 6.28 16.00 -12.15
C TYR A 76 7.62 15.74 -11.43
N GLN A 77 7.89 16.41 -10.31
CA GLN A 77 9.13 16.18 -9.55
C GLN A 77 9.16 14.78 -8.91
N THR A 78 8.03 14.31 -8.38
CA THR A 78 7.90 12.94 -7.86
C THR A 78 8.17 11.91 -8.96
N GLU A 79 7.60 12.09 -10.15
CA GLU A 79 7.86 11.20 -11.28
C GLU A 79 9.34 11.24 -11.71
N LYS A 80 9.97 12.42 -11.72
CA LYS A 80 11.42 12.54 -11.96
C LYS A 80 12.26 11.76 -10.95
N GLU A 81 11.91 11.82 -9.68
CA GLU A 81 12.62 11.08 -8.64
C GLU A 81 12.40 9.56 -8.77
N CYS A 82 11.18 9.14 -9.08
CA CYS A 82 10.87 7.74 -9.40
C CYS A 82 11.70 7.24 -10.59
N LEU A 83 11.85 8.04 -11.65
CA LEU A 83 12.69 7.69 -12.79
C LEU A 83 14.16 7.52 -12.38
N ARG A 84 14.68 8.41 -11.52
CA ARG A 84 16.05 8.34 -11.00
C ARG A 84 16.28 7.04 -10.23
N ILE A 85 15.35 6.69 -9.34
CA ILE A 85 15.41 5.45 -8.54
C ILE A 85 15.34 4.22 -9.46
N ALA A 86 14.42 4.20 -10.43
CA ALA A 86 14.26 3.10 -11.37
C ALA A 86 15.54 2.85 -12.20
N LYS A 87 16.16 3.92 -12.71
CA LYS A 87 17.47 3.85 -13.40
C LYS A 87 18.56 3.28 -12.50
N GLN A 88 18.61 3.70 -11.23
CA GLN A 88 19.59 3.19 -10.28
C GLN A 88 19.38 1.70 -9.99
N ALA A 89 18.14 1.26 -9.81
CA ALA A 89 17.79 -0.14 -9.60
C ALA A 89 18.18 -1.00 -10.81
N LEU A 90 17.85 -0.57 -12.03
CA LEU A 90 18.24 -1.27 -13.27
C LEU A 90 19.75 -1.43 -13.41
N ARG A 91 20.53 -0.40 -13.06
CA ARG A 91 22.00 -0.49 -13.07
C ARG A 91 22.50 -1.52 -12.07
N LYS A 92 21.95 -1.56 -10.85
CA LYS A 92 22.30 -2.55 -9.83
C LYS A 92 22.00 -3.98 -10.31
N VAL A 93 20.82 -4.21 -10.88
CA VAL A 93 20.44 -5.51 -11.45
C VAL A 93 21.42 -5.96 -12.53
N ASN A 94 21.81 -5.07 -13.44
CA ASN A 94 22.79 -5.40 -14.46
C ASN A 94 24.19 -5.68 -13.91
N LYS A 95 24.57 -5.02 -12.81
CA LYS A 95 25.87 -5.25 -12.14
C LYS A 95 25.91 -6.63 -11.48
N ILE A 96 24.85 -6.99 -10.74
CA ILE A 96 24.69 -8.31 -10.12
C ILE A 96 24.73 -9.42 -11.17
N LYS A 97 24.14 -9.20 -12.35
CA LYS A 97 24.17 -10.18 -13.46
C LYS A 97 25.54 -10.34 -14.13
N LYS A 98 26.48 -9.41 -13.91
CA LYS A 98 27.83 -9.42 -14.51
C LYS A 98 28.91 -9.96 -13.59
N GLU A 99 28.70 -9.90 -12.28
CA GLU A 99 29.64 -10.48 -11.30
C GLU A 99 29.44 -12.01 -11.27
N PRO A 100 30.46 -12.83 -11.56
CA PRO A 100 30.37 -14.26 -11.33
C PRO A 100 30.26 -14.52 -9.82
N ALA A 101 29.32 -15.37 -9.45
CA ALA A 101 29.10 -15.80 -8.05
C ALA A 101 30.33 -16.52 -7.47
#